data_AF-A0A4Q2QQB8-F1
#
_entry.id   AF-A0A4Q2QQB8-F1
#
_cell.length_a   1.000
_cell.length_b   1.000
_cell.length_c   1.000
_cell.angle_alpha   90.00
_cell.angle_beta   90.00
_cell.angle_gamma   90.00
#
_symmetry.space_group_name_H-M   'P 1'
#
loop_
_entity.id
_entity.type
_entity.pdbx_description
1 polymer ?
#
loop_
_entity_poly.entity_id
_entity_poly.type
_entity_poly.pdbx_seq_one_letter_code
_entity_poly.pdbx_strand_id
1 'polypeptide(L)'
;GYVPPESWDRGIDAFYTSYNLGQYRSYDSNNNSHRASYGQFNSGLNLFSWQLHSDASYSKPDDMKGKWQSNTLYLERGWSQILSTVQIGENYTSSLIFDSLRFSGIRLFRDMQMLPDSMQSFTPLVQGVAQSNALITVSQNGYIIYQKEV
;
A
#
# COMPACT_ATOMS: atom_id res chain seq x y z
N GLY A 1 20.43 -1.41 -4.23
CA GLY A 1 21.54 -0.70 -3.55
C GLY A 1 21.04 -0.14 -2.23
N TYR A 2 21.92 0.34 -1.33
CA TYR A 2 21.49 1.06 -0.13
C TYR A 2 21.31 2.54 -0.44
N VAL A 3 20.17 3.14 -0.07
CA VAL A 3 19.92 4.58 -0.17
C VAL A 3 19.75 5.14 1.25
N PRO A 4 20.61 6.08 1.69
CA PRO A 4 20.49 6.65 3.02
C PRO A 4 19.16 7.41 3.18
N PRO A 5 18.47 7.31 4.34
CA PRO A 5 17.18 7.95 4.53
C PRO A 5 17.16 9.48 4.38
N GLU A 6 18.29 10.13 4.59
CA GLU A 6 18.45 11.58 4.42
C GLU A 6 18.30 12.01 2.95
N SER A 7 18.47 11.07 2.01
CA SER A 7 18.32 11.30 0.57
C SER A 7 16.90 11.01 0.07
N TRP A 8 15.97 10.59 0.93
CA TRP A 8 14.61 10.29 0.52
C TRP A 8 13.83 11.58 0.26
N ASP A 9 13.38 11.76 -0.98
CA ASP A 9 12.45 12.82 -1.32
C ASP A 9 11.06 12.49 -0.74
N ARG A 10 10.50 13.43 0.02
CA ARG A 10 9.20 13.30 0.67
C ARG A 10 8.05 13.78 -0.21
N GLY A 11 8.35 14.15 -1.45
CA GLY A 11 7.43 14.69 -2.42
C GLY A 11 7.16 16.18 -2.20
N ILE A 12 6.25 16.69 -3.02
CA ILE A 12 5.82 18.09 -2.98
C ILE A 12 4.50 18.24 -2.22
N ASP A 13 4.27 19.45 -1.73
CA ASP A 13 2.97 19.84 -1.21
C ASP A 13 1.95 19.87 -2.36
N ALA A 14 0.96 18.99 -2.30
CA ALA A 14 -0.01 18.84 -3.38
C ALA A 14 -1.31 18.20 -2.87
N PHE A 15 -2.42 18.69 -3.42
CA PHE A 15 -3.70 18.02 -3.37
C PHE A 15 -3.94 17.29 -4.70
N TYR A 16 -4.42 16.06 -4.62
CA TYR A 16 -4.86 15.30 -5.79
C TYR A 16 -6.16 14.56 -5.50
N THR A 17 -6.95 14.34 -6.55
CA THR A 17 -8.13 13.49 -6.48
C THR A 17 -8.28 12.77 -7.80
N SER A 18 -8.56 11.48 -7.71
CA SER A 18 -8.99 10.66 -8.83
C SER A 18 -10.44 10.31 -8.63
N TYR A 19 -11.20 10.25 -9.73
CA TYR A 19 -12.63 9.99 -9.68
C TYR A 19 -13.03 8.92 -10.69
N ASN A 20 -14.01 8.11 -10.31
CA ASN A 20 -14.71 7.19 -11.19
C ASN A 20 -16.21 7.48 -11.09
N LEU A 21 -16.83 7.90 -12.19
CA LEU A 21 -18.26 8.24 -12.22
C LEU A 21 -18.98 7.31 -13.19
N GLY A 22 -20.12 6.79 -12.76
CA GLY A 22 -20.95 5.90 -13.56
C GLY A 22 -22.42 6.25 -13.41
N GLN A 23 -23.17 6.16 -14.51
CA GLN A 23 -24.61 6.28 -14.49
C GLN A 23 -25.24 5.14 -15.29
N TYR A 24 -26.13 4.42 -14.65
CA TYR A 24 -26.89 3.33 -15.23
C TYR A 24 -28.33 3.79 -15.48
N ARG A 25 -28.90 3.40 -16.62
CA ARG A 25 -30.31 3.61 -16.94
C ARG A 25 -30.91 2.33 -17.50
N SER A 26 -32.05 1.92 -16.99
CA SER A 26 -32.82 0.78 -17.50
C SER A 26 -34.28 1.14 -17.68
N TYR A 27 -34.99 0.31 -18.44
CA TYR A 27 -36.44 0.39 -18.62
C TYR A 27 -37.06 -0.92 -18.16
N ASP A 28 -38.16 -0.84 -17.41
CA ASP A 28 -38.95 -2.02 -17.06
C ASP A 28 -39.91 -2.41 -18.21
N SER A 29 -40.65 -3.50 -18.05
CA SER A 29 -41.62 -3.97 -19.04
C SER A 29 -42.78 -2.99 -19.29
N ASN A 30 -43.01 -2.06 -18.36
CA ASN A 30 -44.04 -1.02 -18.44
C ASN A 30 -43.46 0.29 -19.01
N ASN A 31 -42.21 0.27 -19.50
CA ASN A 31 -41.47 1.42 -20.03
C ASN A 31 -41.18 2.52 -18.98
N ASN A 32 -41.22 2.19 -17.69
CA ASN A 32 -40.72 3.10 -16.65
C ASN A 32 -39.20 3.11 -16.68
N SER A 33 -38.61 4.30 -16.59
CA SER A 33 -37.16 4.42 -16.59
C SER A 33 -36.61 4.45 -15.17
N HIS A 34 -35.63 3.59 -14.89
CA HIS A 34 -34.86 3.60 -13.66
C HIS A 34 -33.44 4.12 -13.89
N ARG A 35 -32.94 4.96 -13.00
CA ARG A 35 -31.58 5.49 -13.07
C ARG A 35 -30.81 5.24 -11.77
N ALA A 36 -29.59 4.72 -11.87
CA ALA A 36 -28.66 4.68 -10.74
C ALA A 36 -27.42 5.51 -11.06
N SER A 37 -26.92 6.27 -10.09
CA SER A 37 -25.69 7.04 -10.23
C SER A 37 -24.69 6.60 -9.16
N TYR A 38 -23.43 6.53 -9.54
CA TYR A 38 -22.33 6.15 -8.67
C TYR A 38 -21.13 7.08 -8.91
N GLY A 39 -20.42 7.40 -7.84
CA GLY A 39 -19.14 8.08 -7.91
C GLY A 39 -18.20 7.53 -6.84
N GLN A 40 -16.94 7.29 -7.19
CA GLN A 40 -15.86 7.02 -6.25
C GLN A 40 -14.81 8.11 -6.38
N PHE A 41 -14.27 8.55 -5.24
CA PHE A 41 -13.26 9.58 -5.15
C PHE A 41 -12.13 9.07 -4.26
N ASN A 42 -10.94 8.92 -4.84
CA ASN A 42 -9.72 8.63 -4.11
C ASN A 42 -8.85 9.88 -4.10
N SER A 43 -8.76 10.51 -2.93
CA SER A 43 -8.15 11.83 -2.75
C SER A 43 -6.98 11.75 -1.79
N GLY A 44 -5.99 12.60 -2.01
CA GLY A 44 -4.89 12.76 -1.09
C GLY A 44 -4.40 14.19 -1.00
N LEU A 45 -3.80 14.50 0.15
CA LEU A 45 -3.14 15.77 0.43
C LEU A 45 -1.78 15.47 1.06
N ASN A 46 -0.72 15.89 0.36
CA ASN A 46 0.64 15.85 0.88
C ASN A 46 0.98 17.24 1.42
N LEU A 47 1.37 17.31 2.69
CA LEU A 47 1.79 18.57 3.31
C LEU A 47 2.78 18.30 4.45
N PHE A 48 3.94 18.97 4.45
CA PHE A 48 4.94 18.86 5.53
C PHE A 48 5.32 17.40 5.90
N SER A 49 5.51 16.53 4.90
CA SER A 49 5.77 15.07 5.07
C SER A 49 4.62 14.24 5.64
N TRP A 50 3.44 14.81 5.83
CA TRP A 50 2.24 14.08 6.16
C TRP A 50 1.41 13.87 4.90
N GLN A 51 0.82 12.68 4.79
CA GLN A 51 0.00 12.29 3.66
C GLN A 51 -1.37 11.94 4.19
N LEU A 52 -2.38 12.76 3.88
CA LEU A 52 -3.77 12.44 4.14
C LEU A 52 -4.28 11.62 2.96
N HIS A 53 -4.95 10.50 3.24
CA HIS A 53 -5.59 9.66 2.24
C HIS A 53 -7.08 9.52 2.55
N SER A 54 -7.92 9.60 1.53
CA SER A 54 -9.35 9.38 1.64
C SER A 54 -9.89 8.60 0.44
N ASP A 55 -10.64 7.54 0.73
CA ASP A 55 -11.44 6.81 -0.26
C ASP A 55 -12.91 6.95 0.12
N ALA A 56 -13.68 7.64 -0.73
CA ALA A 56 -15.09 7.91 -0.49
C ALA A 56 -15.92 7.60 -1.73
N SER A 57 -17.17 7.18 -1.51
CA SER A 57 -18.10 6.90 -2.58
C SER A 57 -19.44 7.58 -2.36
N TYR A 58 -20.10 7.91 -3.47
CA TYR A 58 -21.45 8.39 -3.55
C TYR A 58 -22.27 7.38 -4.35
N SER A 59 -23.39 6.94 -3.79
CA SER A 59 -24.34 6.08 -4.49
C SER A 59 -25.74 6.66 -4.40
N LYS A 60 -26.41 6.75 -5.55
CA LYS A 60 -27.80 7.20 -5.65
C LYS A 60 -28.60 6.21 -6.51
N PRO A 61 -29.37 5.31 -5.86
CA PRO A 61 -30.43 4.57 -6.53
C PRO A 61 -31.56 5.51 -6.96
N ASP A 62 -32.36 5.08 -7.93
CA ASP A 62 -33.37 5.85 -8.66
C ASP A 62 -34.21 6.82 -7.83
N ASP A 63 -35.18 6.29 -7.08
CA ASP A 63 -36.08 7.07 -6.24
C ASP A 63 -35.58 7.19 -4.79
N MET A 64 -34.30 6.90 -4.57
CA MET A 64 -33.70 6.97 -3.23
C MET A 64 -32.82 8.20 -3.08
N LYS A 65 -32.67 8.66 -1.83
CA LYS A 65 -31.68 9.69 -1.50
C LYS A 65 -30.29 9.13 -1.73
N GLY A 66 -29.44 9.92 -2.39
CA GLY A 66 -28.04 9.58 -2.55
C GLY A 66 -27.32 9.57 -1.19
N LYS A 67 -26.40 8.64 -1.02
CA LYS A 67 -25.62 8.47 0.21
C LYS A 67 -24.13 8.61 -0.10
N TRP A 68 -23.46 9.38 0.75
CA TRP A 68 -22.01 9.42 0.82
C TRP A 68 -21.52 8.40 1.85
N GLN A 69 -20.47 7.65 1.51
CA GLN A 69 -19.85 6.67 2.39
C GLN A 69 -18.34 6.81 2.30
N SER A 70 -17.69 7.05 3.43
CA SER A 70 -16.23 7.01 3.56
C SER A 70 -15.78 5.58 3.85
N ASN A 71 -14.94 5.04 2.98
CA ASN A 71 -14.34 3.72 3.14
C ASN A 71 -13.09 3.80 4.03
N THR A 72 -12.17 4.71 3.71
CA THR A 72 -10.99 5.02 4.52
C THR A 72 -10.77 6.53 4.60
N LEU A 73 -10.24 6.97 5.74
CA LEU A 73 -9.80 8.34 5.96
C LEU A 73 -8.70 8.31 7.02
N TYR A 74 -7.46 8.47 6.61
CA TYR A 74 -6.33 8.38 7.52
C TYR A 74 -5.19 9.31 7.12
N LEU A 75 -4.45 9.74 8.12
CA LEU A 75 -3.21 10.48 8.00
C LEU A 75 -2.05 9.50 8.16
N GLU A 76 -1.07 9.58 7.26
CA GLU A 76 0.11 8.72 7.23
C GLU A 76 1.41 9.52 7.27
N ARG A 77 2.43 8.95 7.92
CA ARG A 77 3.81 9.43 7.85
C ARG A 77 4.80 8.31 8.08
N GLY A 78 5.91 8.33 7.33
CA GLY A 78 7.06 7.46 7.56
C GLY A 78 8.08 8.03 8.55
N TRP A 79 8.64 7.17 9.41
CA TRP A 79 9.79 7.42 10.28
C TRP A 79 10.93 6.48 9.91
N SER A 80 11.90 7.02 9.18
CA SER A 80 13.06 6.27 8.71
C SER A 80 13.95 5.72 9.83
N GLN A 81 14.07 6.45 10.95
CA GLN A 81 14.91 6.06 12.10
C GLN A 81 14.52 4.69 12.68
N ILE A 82 13.25 4.32 12.57
CA ILE A 82 12.70 3.05 13.06
C ILE A 82 12.10 2.20 11.92
N LEU A 83 12.34 2.60 10.67
CA LEU A 83 11.83 1.92 9.46
C LEU A 83 10.33 1.61 9.53
N SER A 84 9.56 2.55 10.07
CA SER A 84 8.14 2.34 10.39
C SER A 84 7.27 3.48 9.91
N THR A 85 6.01 3.16 9.63
CA THR A 85 4.99 4.10 9.19
C THR A 85 3.90 4.18 10.26
N VAL A 86 3.50 5.40 10.63
CA VAL A 86 2.31 5.64 11.46
C VAL A 86 1.13 5.94 10.57
N GLN A 87 -0.03 5.40 10.93
CA GLN A 87 -1.32 5.75 10.37
C GLN A 87 -2.27 6.13 11.50
N ILE A 88 -3.04 7.20 11.30
CA ILE A 88 -4.01 7.72 12.28
C ILE A 88 -5.33 7.96 11.55
N GLY A 89 -6.40 7.29 11.97
CA GLY A 89 -7.74 7.43 11.40
C GLY A 89 -8.40 6.09 11.11
N GLU A 90 -9.27 6.07 10.11
CA GLU A 90 -10.02 4.89 9.68
C GLU A 90 -9.30 4.14 8.56
N ASN A 91 -8.85 2.91 8.85
CA ASN A 91 -8.17 2.07 7.88
C ASN A 91 -8.36 0.57 8.19
N TYR A 92 -7.67 -0.29 7.45
CA TYR A 92 -7.69 -1.74 7.56
C TYR A 92 -6.36 -2.30 8.08
N THR A 93 -6.41 -3.41 8.81
CA THR A 93 -5.20 -4.15 9.22
C THR A 93 -4.60 -4.93 8.05
N SER A 94 -3.32 -5.32 8.17
CA SER A 94 -2.71 -6.23 7.19
C SER A 94 -3.27 -7.64 7.35
N SER A 95 -3.53 -8.31 6.23
CA SER A 95 -4.05 -9.69 6.20
C SER A 95 -2.95 -10.76 6.13
N LEU A 96 -1.73 -10.46 6.59
CA LEU A 96 -0.58 -11.38 6.46
C LEU A 96 -0.72 -12.66 7.30
N ILE A 97 -1.26 -12.55 8.52
CA ILE A 97 -1.38 -13.66 9.48
C ILE A 97 -2.85 -13.87 9.89
N PHE A 98 -3.63 -12.80 9.97
CA PHE A 98 -5.03 -12.80 10.37
C PHE A 98 -5.89 -12.15 9.29
N ASP A 99 -7.21 -12.31 9.38
CA ASP A 99 -8.12 -11.58 8.53
C ASP A 99 -7.99 -10.06 8.73
N SER A 100 -8.17 -9.31 7.65
CA SER A 100 -8.17 -7.86 7.68
C SER A 100 -9.43 -7.34 8.39
N LEU A 101 -9.24 -6.47 9.37
CA LEU A 101 -10.31 -5.83 10.12
C LEU A 101 -10.26 -4.32 9.90
N ARG A 102 -11.42 -3.68 9.74
CA ARG A 102 -11.54 -2.22 9.74
C ARG A 102 -11.42 -1.71 11.17
N PHE A 103 -10.63 -0.65 11.37
CA PHE A 103 -10.46 -0.01 12.66
C PHE A 103 -10.46 1.52 12.51
N SER A 104 -10.70 2.22 13.62
CA SER A 104 -10.49 3.66 13.75
C SER A 104 -9.55 3.90 14.93
N GLY A 105 -8.35 4.42 14.68
CA GLY A 105 -7.34 4.57 15.70
C GLY A 105 -5.95 4.86 15.16
N ILE A 106 -4.93 4.45 15.92
CA ILE A 106 -3.53 4.65 15.58
C ILE A 106 -2.88 3.29 15.34
N ARG A 107 -2.10 3.18 14.26
CA ARG A 107 -1.29 2.01 13.93
C ARG A 107 0.14 2.43 13.64
N LEU A 108 1.10 1.75 14.24
CA LEU A 108 2.51 1.82 13.89
C LEU A 108 2.94 0.45 13.36
N PHE A 109 3.56 0.41 12.18
CA PHE A 109 4.04 -0.85 11.61
C PHE A 109 5.34 -0.63 10.85
N ARG A 110 6.16 -1.68 10.79
CA ARG A 110 7.40 -1.66 10.02
C ARG A 110 7.07 -1.70 8.53
N ASP A 111 7.66 -0.79 7.76
CA ASP A 111 7.47 -0.75 6.31
C ASP A 111 8.67 -1.41 5.63
N MET A 112 8.41 -2.47 4.87
CA MET A 112 9.47 -3.18 4.16
C MET A 112 10.03 -2.35 2.99
N GLN A 113 9.25 -1.43 2.42
CA GLN A 113 9.71 -0.56 1.34
C GLN A 113 10.80 0.43 1.80
N MET A 114 10.92 0.63 3.11
CA MET A 114 12.00 1.41 3.73
C MET A 114 13.33 0.63 3.84
N LEU A 115 13.32 -0.69 3.63
CA LEU A 115 14.53 -1.50 3.58
C LEU A 115 15.21 -1.39 2.22
N PRO A 116 16.54 -1.59 2.14
CA PRO A 116 17.22 -1.74 0.86
C PRO A 116 16.64 -2.91 0.08
N ASP A 117 16.55 -2.80 -1.25
CA ASP A 117 15.95 -3.84 -2.11
C ASP A 117 16.47 -5.26 -1.82
N SER A 118 17.77 -5.38 -1.53
CA SER A 118 18.42 -6.65 -1.20
C SER A 118 17.93 -7.31 0.10
N MET A 119 17.27 -6.55 0.98
CA MET A 119 16.70 -7.00 2.26
C MET A 119 15.17 -7.08 2.22
N GLN A 120 14.52 -6.60 1.16
CA GLN A 120 13.06 -6.70 1.00
C GLN A 120 12.62 -8.12 0.62
N SER A 121 13.50 -8.87 -0.04
CA SER A 121 13.28 -10.28 -0.41
C SER A 121 14.04 -11.22 0.52
N PHE A 122 13.44 -12.38 0.83
CA PHE A 122 14.12 -13.42 1.59
C PHE A 122 15.33 -13.93 0.80
N THR A 123 16.54 -13.61 1.29
CA THR A 123 17.79 -14.15 0.75
C THR A 123 18.37 -15.12 1.78
N PRO A 124 18.48 -16.42 1.48
CA PRO A 124 19.02 -17.39 2.43
C PRO A 124 20.49 -17.09 2.73
N LEU A 125 20.85 -17.05 4.02
CA LEU A 125 22.23 -16.86 4.46
C LEU A 125 23.00 -18.19 4.40
N VAL A 126 23.97 -18.30 3.49
CA VAL A 126 24.91 -19.43 3.43
C VAL A 126 26.13 -19.09 4.28
N GLN A 127 26.28 -19.76 5.42
CA GLN A 127 27.41 -19.60 6.34
C GLN A 127 28.06 -20.95 6.63
N GLY A 128 29.39 -20.96 6.70
CA GLY A 128 30.19 -22.16 6.96
C GLY A 128 31.65 -21.80 7.22
N VAL A 129 32.41 -22.76 7.76
CA VAL A 129 33.84 -22.60 8.02
C VAL A 129 34.61 -23.56 7.12
N ALA A 130 35.56 -23.05 6.35
CA ALA A 130 36.53 -23.85 5.62
C ALA A 130 37.85 -23.90 6.42
N GLN A 131 38.41 -25.10 6.59
CA GLN A 131 39.68 -25.29 7.34
C GLN A 131 40.93 -25.06 6.47
N SER A 132 40.74 -24.86 5.17
CA SER A 132 41.77 -24.62 4.17
C SER A 132 41.20 -23.76 3.05
N ASN A 133 42.04 -23.36 2.09
CA ASN A 133 41.58 -22.69 0.88
C ASN A 133 40.51 -23.55 0.19
N ALA A 134 39.36 -22.95 -0.11
CA ALA A 134 38.20 -23.66 -0.63
C ALA A 134 37.48 -22.87 -1.71
N LEU A 135 37.00 -23.57 -2.73
CA LEU A 135 36.13 -23.02 -3.77
C LEU A 135 34.67 -23.26 -3.39
N ILE A 136 34.01 -22.22 -2.88
CA ILE A 136 32.59 -22.27 -2.54
C ILE A 136 31.79 -22.13 -3.82
N THR A 137 30.89 -23.08 -4.08
CA THR A 137 29.94 -23.05 -5.22
C THR A 137 28.52 -23.20 -4.69
N VAL A 138 27.65 -22.24 -5.00
CA VAL A 138 26.22 -22.28 -4.69
C VAL A 138 25.45 -22.47 -5.99
N SER A 139 24.56 -23.47 -6.01
CA SER A 139 23.75 -23.78 -7.19
C SER A 139 22.25 -23.85 -6.85
N GLN A 140 21.42 -23.49 -7.82
CA GLN A 140 19.96 -23.61 -7.77
C GLN A 140 19.47 -24.20 -9.08
N ASN A 141 18.63 -25.24 -9.02
CA ASN A 141 18.10 -25.94 -10.20
C ASN A 141 19.18 -26.39 -11.21
N GLY A 142 20.35 -26.80 -10.71
CA GLY A 142 21.48 -27.25 -11.53
C GLY A 142 22.34 -26.14 -12.14
N TYR A 143 22.03 -24.86 -11.88
CA TYR A 143 22.83 -23.72 -12.34
C TYR A 143 23.64 -23.12 -11.20
N ILE A 144 24.91 -22.81 -11.44
CA ILE A 144 25.76 -22.07 -10.49
C ILE A 144 25.29 -20.62 -10.46
N ILE A 145 24.88 -20.16 -9.28
CA ILE A 145 24.41 -18.79 -9.06
C ILE A 145 25.44 -17.95 -8.29
N TYR A 146 26.40 -18.59 -7.62
CA TYR A 146 27.49 -17.92 -6.91
C TYR A 146 28.71 -18.84 -6.80
N GLN A 147 29.90 -18.30 -7.02
CA GLN A 147 31.15 -19.02 -6.85
C GLN A 147 32.23 -18.08 -6.33
N LYS A 148 32.96 -18.49 -5.29
CA LYS A 148 34.02 -17.68 -4.67
C LYS A 148 35.08 -18.57 -4.01
N GLU A 149 36.35 -18.19 -4.13
CA GLU A 149 37.46 -18.77 -3.38
C GLU A 149 37.63 -18.08 -2.01
N VAL A 150 37.80 -18.86 -0.94
CA VAL A 150 38.03 -18.39 0.44
C VAL A 150 39.23 -19.07 1.06
#